data_AF-A0A3M7S4E3-F1
#
_entry.id   AF-A0A3M7S4E3-F1
#
_cell.length_a   1.000
_cell.length_b   1.000
_cell.length_c   1.000
_cell.angle_alpha   90.00
_cell.angle_beta   90.00
_cell.angle_gamma   90.00
#
_symmetry.space_group_name_H-M   'P 1'
#
loop_
_entity.id
_entity.type
_entity.pdbx_description
1 polymer ?
#
loop_
_entity_poly.entity_id
_entity_poly.type
_entity_poly.pdbx_seq_one_letter_code
_entity_poly.pdbx_strand_id
1 'polypeptide(L)'
;MNGYKRNLTLRSFDQSSINQINHYKKGVTKFQQKCVGVIFVILVILWLTRDIQGLYGWGLLFQPKYVSDATPAVLAVFFLFACPKNNIFQGEDYVHLMNWKQLQTIFPWNVILLIGGGLAIAEGFQKNLNLE
;
A
#
# COMPACT_ATOMS: atom_id res chain seq x y z
N MET A 1 13.69 -16.04 49.18
CA MET A 1 12.77 -14.99 48.66
C MET A 1 13.41 -13.94 47.72
N ASN A 2 14.75 -13.88 47.59
CA ASN A 2 15.42 -12.78 46.87
C ASN A 2 15.53 -12.94 45.33
N GLY A 3 15.26 -14.14 44.79
CA GLY A 3 15.26 -14.39 43.34
C GLY A 3 14.00 -13.91 42.63
N TYR A 4 12.84 -14.07 43.27
CA TYR A 4 11.54 -13.76 42.66
C TYR A 4 11.30 -12.25 42.54
N LYS A 5 11.71 -11.46 43.55
CA LYS A 5 11.59 -10.00 43.52
C LYS A 5 12.42 -9.38 42.40
N ARG A 6 13.66 -9.85 42.17
CA ARG A 6 14.54 -9.35 41.11
C ARG A 6 13.97 -9.56 39.70
N ASN A 7 13.33 -10.70 39.45
CA ASN A 7 12.69 -10.96 38.16
C ASN A 7 11.44 -10.09 37.93
N LEU A 8 10.70 -9.73 39.00
CA LEU A 8 9.57 -8.82 38.92
C LEU A 8 9.99 -7.37 38.66
N THR A 9 11.06 -6.89 39.31
CA THR A 9 11.60 -5.54 39.08
C THR A 9 12.25 -5.41 37.70
N LEU A 10 12.98 -6.43 37.23
CA LEU A 10 13.57 -6.42 35.88
C LEU A 10 12.51 -6.38 34.78
N ARG A 11 11.42 -7.16 34.91
CA ARG A 11 10.30 -7.14 33.94
C ARG A 11 9.53 -5.83 33.91
N SER A 12 9.30 -5.20 35.07
CA SER A 12 8.58 -3.91 35.12
C SER A 12 9.43 -2.75 34.58
N PHE A 13 10.75 -2.79 34.78
CA PHE A 13 11.67 -1.81 34.18
C PHE A 13 11.69 -1.95 32.65
N ASP A 14 11.89 -3.17 32.13
CA ASP A 14 11.90 -3.48 30.69
C ASP A 14 10.58 -3.08 30.01
N GLN A 15 9.43 -3.44 30.63
CA GLN A 15 8.10 -3.10 30.09
C GLN A 15 7.86 -1.59 30.00
N SER A 16 8.38 -0.80 30.94
CA SER A 16 8.23 0.66 30.91
C SER A 16 9.04 1.30 29.76
N SER A 17 10.26 0.81 29.51
CA SER A 17 11.08 1.22 28.36
C SER A 17 10.46 0.76 27.04
N ILE A 18 9.95 -0.47 26.96
CA ILE A 18 9.25 -1.00 25.78
C ILE A 18 8.03 -0.13 25.45
N ASN A 19 7.24 0.26 26.46
CA ASN A 19 6.08 1.12 26.26
C ASN A 19 6.51 2.50 25.73
N GLN A 20 7.57 3.11 26.28
CA GLN A 20 8.08 4.40 25.80
C GLN A 20 8.59 4.34 24.34
N ILE A 21 9.27 3.25 23.97
CA ILE A 21 9.72 3.02 22.58
C ILE A 21 8.52 2.87 21.63
N ASN A 22 7.47 2.16 22.06
CA ASN A 22 6.23 2.00 21.29
C ASN A 22 5.47 3.33 21.14
N HIS A 23 5.47 4.18 22.16
CA HIS A 23 4.86 5.51 22.10
C HIS A 23 5.62 6.45 21.15
N TYR A 24 6.96 6.42 21.16
CA TYR A 24 7.79 7.21 20.24
C TYR A 24 7.60 6.78 18.77
N LYS A 25 7.51 5.48 18.49
CA LYS A 25 7.23 4.97 17.14
C LYS A 25 5.84 5.37 16.62
N LYS A 26 4.88 5.67 17.50
CA LYS A 26 3.52 6.12 17.16
C LYS A 26 3.40 7.61 16.83
N GLY A 27 4.38 8.43 17.20
CA GLY A 27 4.33 9.90 17.00
C GLY A 27 4.61 10.34 15.57
N VAL A 28 5.58 9.70 14.91
CA VAL A 28 6.04 10.03 13.54
C VAL A 28 5.05 9.54 12.47
N THR A 29 4.20 8.57 12.79
CA THR A 29 3.32 7.90 11.82
C THR A 29 2.01 8.63 11.53
N LYS A 30 1.62 9.65 12.30
CA LYS A 30 0.32 10.34 12.12
C LYS A 30 0.19 11.04 10.77
N PHE A 31 1.26 11.71 10.31
CA PHE A 31 1.26 12.37 9.01
C PHE A 31 1.22 11.35 7.87
N GLN A 32 2.04 10.30 7.98
CA GLN A 32 2.07 9.22 6.99
C GLN A 32 0.71 8.54 6.85
N GLN A 33 0.06 8.19 7.96
CA GLN A 33 -1.28 7.59 7.97
C GLN A 33 -2.31 8.51 7.33
N LYS A 34 -2.23 9.83 7.56
CA LYS A 34 -3.14 10.80 6.95
C LYS A 34 -2.95 10.87 5.44
N CYS A 35 -1.71 10.91 4.95
CA CYS A 35 -1.41 10.93 3.52
C CYS A 35 -1.90 9.65 2.81
N VAL A 36 -1.61 8.47 3.37
CA VAL A 36 -2.11 7.20 2.83
C VAL A 36 -3.63 7.16 2.85
N GLY A 37 -4.26 7.64 3.94
CA GLY A 37 -5.71 7.73 4.04
C GLY A 37 -6.34 8.63 2.97
N VAL A 38 -5.74 9.79 2.70
CA VAL A 38 -6.20 10.70 1.63
C VAL A 38 -6.07 10.04 0.25
N ILE A 39 -4.91 9.45 -0.06
CA ILE A 39 -4.70 8.75 -1.34
C ILE A 39 -5.69 7.58 -1.49
N PHE A 40 -5.96 6.85 -0.42
CA PHE A 40 -6.95 5.77 -0.41
C PHE A 40 -8.36 6.28 -0.70
N VAL A 41 -8.79 7.38 -0.07
CA VAL A 41 -10.10 7.98 -0.33
C VAL A 41 -10.20 8.46 -1.78
N ILE A 42 -9.14 9.11 -2.30
CA ILE A 42 -9.07 9.52 -3.72
C ILE A 42 -9.19 8.30 -4.63
N LEU A 43 -8.47 7.21 -4.33
CA LEU A 43 -8.52 5.97 -5.11
C LEU A 43 -9.94 5.37 -5.12
N VAL A 44 -10.60 5.31 -3.97
CA VAL A 44 -11.98 4.80 -3.86
C VAL A 44 -12.95 5.68 -4.63
N ILE A 45 -12.84 7.00 -4.52
CA ILE A 45 -13.65 7.92 -5.33
C ILE A 45 -13.39 7.67 -6.81
N LEU A 46 -12.14 7.53 -7.23
CA LEU A 46 -11.77 7.31 -8.62
C LEU A 46 -12.32 5.98 -9.17
N TRP A 47 -12.36 4.93 -8.36
CA TRP A 47 -13.04 3.68 -8.69
C TRP A 47 -14.56 3.85 -8.82
N LEU A 48 -15.20 4.53 -7.87
CA LEU A 48 -16.65 4.76 -7.90
C LEU A 48 -17.08 5.65 -9.06
N THR A 49 -16.29 6.67 -9.39
CA THR A 49 -16.57 7.60 -10.48
C THR A 49 -16.16 7.05 -11.86
N ARG A 50 -15.59 5.84 -11.92
CA ARG A 50 -15.17 5.21 -13.19
C ARG A 50 -16.34 4.97 -14.12
N ASP A 51 -17.41 4.37 -13.59
CA ASP A 51 -18.62 4.02 -14.33
C ASP A 51 -19.84 4.24 -13.43
N ILE A 52 -20.33 5.48 -13.44
CA ILE A 52 -21.59 5.82 -12.76
C ILE A 52 -22.71 5.46 -13.73
N GLN A 53 -23.47 4.41 -13.40
CA GLN A 53 -24.63 3.99 -14.17
C GLN A 53 -25.62 5.17 -14.30
N GLY A 54 -25.59 5.88 -15.44
CA GLY A 54 -26.47 7.02 -15.76
C GLY A 54 -25.78 8.38 -15.96
N LEU A 55 -24.50 8.55 -15.63
CA LEU A 55 -23.71 9.76 -15.93
C LEU A 55 -22.40 9.36 -16.61
N TYR A 56 -21.95 10.12 -17.62
CA TYR A 56 -20.67 9.88 -18.28
C TYR A 56 -19.52 9.96 -17.26
N GLY A 57 -19.05 8.82 -16.78
CA GLY A 57 -17.90 8.73 -15.88
C GLY A 57 -16.61 9.23 -16.55
N TRP A 58 -15.54 9.45 -15.78
CA TRP A 58 -14.25 9.87 -16.36
C TRP A 58 -13.65 8.81 -17.30
N GLY A 59 -14.12 7.56 -17.22
CA GLY A 59 -13.75 6.50 -18.15
C GLY A 59 -14.16 6.77 -19.61
N LEU A 60 -15.13 7.66 -19.85
CA LEU A 60 -15.60 7.99 -21.19
C LEU A 60 -14.61 8.84 -22.02
N LEU A 61 -13.66 9.50 -21.35
CA LEU A 61 -12.56 10.21 -22.01
C LEU A 61 -11.56 9.26 -22.70
N PHE A 62 -11.63 7.97 -22.39
CA PHE A 62 -10.74 6.97 -22.96
C PHE A 62 -11.52 5.96 -23.82
N GLN A 63 -10.84 5.41 -24.82
CA GLN A 63 -11.38 4.36 -25.69
C GLN A 63 -11.86 3.15 -24.86
N PRO A 64 -13.02 2.54 -25.19
CA PRO A 64 -13.48 1.35 -24.51
C PRO A 64 -12.41 0.25 -24.61
N LYS A 65 -12.11 -0.41 -23.47
CA LYS A 65 -11.02 -1.39 -23.22
C LYS A 65 -9.64 -0.84 -22.83
N TYR A 66 -9.39 0.48 -22.88
CA TYR A 66 -8.08 1.02 -22.47
C TYR A 66 -7.99 1.33 -20.97
N VAL A 67 -9.13 1.50 -20.30
CA VAL A 67 -9.20 1.80 -18.86
C VAL A 67 -9.69 0.57 -18.12
N SER A 68 -8.92 0.16 -17.13
CA SER A 68 -9.24 -0.93 -16.20
C SER A 68 -9.11 -0.45 -14.76
N ASP A 69 -9.56 -1.24 -13.79
CA ASP A 69 -9.35 -0.99 -12.35
C ASP A 69 -7.87 -0.81 -11.98
N ALA A 70 -6.96 -1.32 -12.81
CA ALA A 70 -5.52 -1.19 -12.68
C ALA A 70 -5.01 0.25 -12.88
N THR A 71 -5.62 1.05 -13.77
CA THR A 71 -5.18 2.42 -14.09
C THR A 71 -5.18 3.33 -12.86
N PRO A 72 -6.29 3.49 -12.11
CA PRO A 72 -6.30 4.29 -10.89
C PRO A 72 -5.43 3.69 -9.78
N ALA A 73 -5.27 2.36 -9.71
CA ALA A 73 -4.39 1.71 -8.75
C ALA A 73 -2.91 2.04 -8.97
N VAL A 74 -2.42 1.96 -10.21
CA VAL A 74 -1.03 2.31 -10.56
C VAL A 74 -0.77 3.81 -10.33
N LEU A 75 -1.75 4.65 -10.67
CA LEU A 75 -1.69 6.09 -10.42
C LEU A 75 -1.65 6.42 -8.93
N ALA A 76 -2.41 5.71 -8.08
CA ALA A 76 -2.32 5.85 -6.63
C ALA A 76 -0.94 5.43 -6.07
N VAL A 77 -0.33 4.37 -6.60
CA VAL A 77 1.05 3.98 -6.23
C VAL A 77 2.04 5.08 -6.61
N PHE A 78 1.90 5.67 -7.80
CA PHE A 78 2.75 6.79 -8.22
C PHE A 78 2.64 7.99 -7.24
N PHE A 79 1.42 8.36 -6.84
CA PHE A 79 1.22 9.40 -5.83
C PHE A 79 1.79 9.03 -4.46
N LEU A 80 1.74 7.76 -4.07
CA LEU A 80 2.33 7.27 -2.82
C LEU A 80 3.85 7.42 -2.81
N PHE A 81 4.51 7.20 -3.96
CA PHE A 81 5.95 7.43 -4.15
C PHE A 81 6.31 8.91 -4.20
N ALA A 82 5.46 9.74 -4.80
CA ALA A 82 5.66 11.19 -4.86
C ALA A 82 5.38 11.89 -3.51
N CYS A 83 4.62 11.27 -2.61
CA CYS A 83 4.23 11.88 -1.34
C CYS A 83 5.43 11.96 -0.35
N PRO A 84 5.72 13.14 0.21
CA PRO A 84 6.77 13.31 1.23
C PRO A 84 6.37 12.60 2.53
N LYS A 85 7.36 12.05 3.25
CA LYS A 85 7.19 11.44 4.57
C LYS A 85 6.97 12.48 5.67
N ASN A 86 7.60 13.64 5.52
CA ASN A 86 7.64 14.71 6.51
C ASN A 86 7.00 15.98 5.96
N ASN A 87 6.59 16.85 6.88
CA ASN A 87 5.96 18.13 6.55
C ASN A 87 7.02 19.05 5.94
N ILE A 88 7.04 19.16 4.60
CA ILE A 88 8.02 19.99 3.86
C ILE A 88 7.98 21.46 4.36
N PHE A 89 6.81 21.90 4.84
CA PHE A 89 6.59 23.24 5.39
C PHE A 89 7.25 23.50 6.76
N GLN A 90 7.80 22.48 7.42
CA GLN A 90 8.53 22.61 8.69
C GLN A 90 10.06 22.59 8.52
N GLY A 91 10.57 22.54 7.28
CA GLY A 91 12.01 22.57 7.00
C GLY A 91 12.74 21.26 7.30
N GLU A 92 12.02 20.14 7.42
CA GLU A 92 12.62 18.82 7.60
C GLU A 92 13.09 18.21 6.28
N ASP A 93 14.12 17.36 6.35
CA ASP A 93 14.71 16.68 5.20
C ASP A 93 13.67 15.88 4.40
N TYR A 94 13.80 15.94 3.07
CA TYR A 94 12.92 15.27 2.12
C TYR A 94 13.13 13.75 2.15
N VAL A 95 12.43 13.08 3.06
CA VAL A 95 12.40 11.61 3.11
C VAL A 95 11.17 11.13 2.36
N HIS A 96 11.34 10.16 1.46
CA HIS A 96 10.22 9.55 0.73
C HIS A 96 9.38 8.69 1.68
N LEU A 97 8.06 8.74 1.53
CA LEU A 97 7.13 8.00 2.39
C LEU A 97 7.25 6.47 2.17
N MET A 98 7.55 6.07 0.94
CA MET A 98 7.82 4.69 0.54
C MET A 98 9.14 4.60 -0.24
N ASN A 99 10.07 3.75 0.20
CA ASN A 99 11.26 3.43 -0.59
C ASN A 99 11.01 2.21 -1.49
N TRP A 100 11.56 2.21 -2.70
CA TRP A 100 11.45 1.09 -3.64
C TRP A 100 11.92 -0.24 -3.02
N LYS A 101 13.01 -0.22 -2.24
CA LYS A 101 13.50 -1.39 -1.52
C LYS A 101 12.47 -1.96 -0.53
N GLN A 102 11.77 -1.09 0.21
CA GLN A 102 10.75 -1.52 1.16
C GLN A 102 9.53 -2.11 0.43
N LEU A 103 9.12 -1.46 -0.67
CA LEU A 103 8.03 -1.93 -1.51
C LEU A 103 8.32 -3.35 -2.05
N GLN A 104 9.52 -3.57 -2.61
CA GLN A 104 9.92 -4.87 -3.16
C GLN A 104 9.92 -6.00 -2.11
N THR A 105 10.21 -5.71 -0.84
CA THR A 105 10.19 -6.70 0.25
C THR A 105 8.77 -7.11 0.64
N ILE A 106 7.80 -6.20 0.54
CA ILE A 106 6.40 -6.44 0.94
C ILE A 106 5.60 -7.07 -0.22
N PHE A 107 6.02 -6.86 -1.47
CA PHE A 107 5.31 -7.36 -2.65
C PHE A 107 5.28 -8.90 -2.70
N PRO A 108 4.09 -9.53 -2.84
CA PRO A 108 3.96 -10.98 -2.92
C PRO A 108 4.25 -11.49 -4.34
N TRP A 109 5.53 -11.49 -4.75
CA TRP A 109 5.97 -11.94 -6.08
C TRP A 109 5.48 -13.34 -6.46
N ASN A 110 5.45 -14.26 -5.49
CA ASN A 110 4.99 -15.63 -5.69
C ASN A 110 3.53 -15.68 -6.16
N VAL A 111 2.66 -14.82 -5.61
CA VAL A 111 1.23 -14.79 -5.97
C VAL A 111 1.05 -14.22 -7.37
N ILE A 112 1.77 -13.15 -7.69
CA ILE A 112 1.70 -12.51 -9.02
C ILE A 112 2.16 -13.48 -10.11
N LEU A 113 3.29 -14.18 -9.87
CA LEU A 113 3.82 -15.17 -10.81
C LEU A 113 2.88 -16.38 -10.95
N LEU A 114 2.26 -16.84 -9.86
CA LEU A 114 1.32 -17.95 -9.90
C LEU A 114 0.06 -17.61 -10.72
N ILE A 115 -0.53 -16.43 -10.49
CA ILE A 115 -1.71 -15.98 -11.24
C ILE A 115 -1.35 -15.80 -12.71
N GLY A 116 -0.24 -15.11 -13.01
CA GLY A 116 0.22 -14.91 -14.39
C GLY A 116 0.52 -16.23 -15.11
N GLY A 117 1.18 -17.17 -14.42
CA GLY A 117 1.44 -18.51 -14.96
C GLY A 117 0.17 -19.31 -15.23
N GLY A 118 -0.81 -19.27 -14.32
CA GLY A 118 -2.11 -19.92 -14.51
C GLY A 118 -2.88 -19.38 -15.72
N LEU A 119 -2.89 -18.05 -15.90
CA LEU A 119 -3.52 -17.41 -17.06
C LEU A 119 -2.80 -17.75 -18.37
N ALA A 120 -1.46 -17.74 -18.39
CA ALA A 120 -0.68 -18.09 -19.57
C ALA A 120 -0.90 -19.54 -20.02
N ILE A 121 -1.01 -20.47 -19.06
CA ILE A 121 -1.30 -21.88 -19.36
C ILE A 121 -2.73 -22.03 -19.91
N ALA A 122 -3.72 -21.37 -19.28
CA ALA A 122 -5.11 -21.42 -19.73
C ALA A 122 -5.27 -20.88 -21.17
N GLU A 123 -4.63 -19.76 -21.49
CA GLU A 123 -4.62 -19.21 -22.85
C GLU A 123 -3.93 -20.13 -23.86
N GLY A 124 -2.86 -20.82 -23.44
CA GLY A 124 -2.16 -21.81 -24.27
C GLY A 124 -3.04 -22.98 -24.69
N PHE A 125 -3.80 -23.54 -23.74
CA PHE A 125 -4.77 -24.62 -24.04
C PHE A 125 -5.92 -24.12 -24.92
N GLN A 126 -6.47 -22.95 -24.64
CA GLN A 126 -7.57 -22.39 -25.42
C GLN A 126 -7.16 -22.10 -26.87
N LYS A 127 -5.95 -21.60 -27.09
CA LYS A 127 -5.42 -21.34 -28.44
C LYS A 127 -5.19 -22.63 -29.23
N ASN A 128 -4.78 -23.72 -28.57
CA ASN A 128 -4.61 -25.02 -29.21
C ASN A 128 -5.95 -25.66 -29.61
N LEU A 129 -6.97 -25.55 -28.75
CA LEU A 129 -8.33 -26.05 -29.00
C LEU A 129 -9.08 -25.28 -30.11
N ASN A 130 -8.77 -24.01 -30.32
CA ASN A 130 -9.40 -23.20 -31.37
C ASN A 130 -8.74 -23.36 -32.75
N LEU A 131 -7.71 -24.20 -32.87
CA LEU A 131 -6.96 -24.47 -34.10
C LEU A 131 -7.24 -25.87 -34.68
N GLU A 132 -8.10 -26.67 -34.04
CA GLU A 132 -8.72 -27.89 -34.57
C GLU A 132 -10.19 -27.64 -34.95
#